data_AF-A0A8T4MR96-F1
#
_entry.id   AF-A0A8T4MR96-F1
#
_cell.length_a   1.000
_cell.length_b   1.000
_cell.length_c   1.000
_cell.angle_alpha   90.00
_cell.angle_beta   90.00
_cell.angle_gamma   90.00
#
_symmetry.space_group_name_H-M   'P 1'
#
loop_
_entity.id
_entity.type
_entity.pdbx_description
1 polymer ?
#
loop_
_entity_poly.entity_id
_entity_poly.type
_entity_poly.pdbx_seq_one_letter_code
_entity_poly.pdbx_strand_id
1 'polypeptide(L)'
;MRIDKDKLNKFLILVKDKTDITALELIEKDLYLNILLSKLNLENYVFKGGTCLAKVYLNYFRFSEDLDFTFTNQELWKGKSTNEIKKVCKEKIDSLGEQIEKIGFEFKFDKKDAKYVILGSNNKLVTFKVHYTSVLTGTPSFIKIQINFLEKIIFPYQIKELISLIKPPQFTEEDQI
;
A
#
# COMPACT_ATOMS: atom_id res chain seq x y z
N MET A 1 -6.96 -14.29 -0.65
CA MET A 1 -5.72 -15.09 -0.49
C MET A 1 -5.77 -15.73 0.88
N ARG A 2 -5.73 -17.07 1.00
CA ARG A 2 -5.74 -17.71 2.32
C ARG A 2 -4.29 -17.89 2.76
N ILE A 3 -3.76 -16.89 3.48
CA ILE A 3 -2.44 -17.02 4.10
C ILE A 3 -2.56 -18.06 5.21
N ASP A 4 -1.68 -19.04 5.21
CA ASP A 4 -1.54 -19.98 6.32
C ASP A 4 -1.04 -19.20 7.54
N LYS A 5 -1.90 -19.08 8.56
CA LYS A 5 -1.63 -18.28 9.75
C LYS A 5 -0.43 -18.82 10.53
N ASP A 6 -0.27 -20.13 10.58
CA ASP A 6 0.81 -20.77 11.33
C ASP A 6 2.15 -20.55 10.64
N LYS A 7 2.18 -20.69 9.30
CA LYS A 7 3.37 -20.36 8.51
C LYS A 7 3.73 -18.88 8.63
N LEU A 8 2.75 -17.99 8.53
CA LEU A 8 3.02 -16.55 8.66
C LEU A 8 3.54 -16.21 10.06
N ASN A 9 2.94 -16.75 11.13
CA ASN A 9 3.41 -16.49 12.49
C ASN A 9 4.86 -16.95 12.69
N LYS A 10 5.20 -18.18 12.23
CA LYS A 10 6.58 -18.68 12.25
C LYS A 10 7.54 -17.77 11.49
N PHE A 11 7.14 -17.30 10.30
CA PHE A 11 7.94 -16.39 9.50
C PHE A 11 8.18 -15.06 10.21
N LEU A 12 7.16 -14.48 10.87
CA LEU A 12 7.31 -13.22 11.62
C LEU A 12 8.28 -13.35 12.79
N ILE A 13 8.23 -14.47 13.53
CA ILE A 13 9.17 -14.79 14.61
C ILE A 13 10.59 -14.88 14.06
N LEU A 14 10.78 -15.62 12.96
CA LEU A 14 12.07 -15.76 12.29
C LEU A 14 12.65 -14.40 11.85
N VAL A 15 11.82 -13.52 11.28
CA VAL A 15 12.27 -12.18 10.87
C VAL A 15 12.70 -11.36 12.08
N LYS A 16 11.94 -11.40 13.18
CA LYS A 16 12.33 -10.73 14.43
C LYS A 16 13.71 -11.20 14.91
N ASP A 17 13.93 -12.52 14.93
CA ASP A 17 15.18 -13.11 15.43
C ASP A 17 16.40 -12.73 14.56
N LYS A 18 16.19 -12.47 13.26
CA LYS A 18 17.25 -12.12 12.30
C LYS A 18 17.48 -10.62 12.10
N THR A 19 16.57 -9.75 12.57
CA THR A 19 16.59 -8.30 12.25
C THR A 19 16.73 -7.37 13.46
N ASP A 20 16.79 -7.90 14.68
CA ASP A 20 16.72 -7.15 15.96
C ASP A 20 15.45 -6.27 16.11
N ILE A 21 14.48 -6.40 15.19
CA ILE A 21 13.23 -5.66 15.22
C ILE A 21 12.25 -6.37 16.15
N THR A 22 11.97 -5.77 17.29
CA THR A 22 11.11 -6.37 18.32
C THR A 22 9.62 -6.15 18.07
N ALA A 23 9.26 -5.18 17.23
CA ALA A 23 7.87 -4.82 16.92
C ALA A 23 7.26 -5.74 15.84
N LEU A 24 6.86 -6.95 16.22
CA LEU A 24 6.28 -7.97 15.32
C LEU A 24 5.06 -7.48 14.53
N GLU A 25 4.19 -6.67 15.15
CA GLU A 25 3.01 -6.11 14.48
C GLU A 25 3.37 -5.18 13.32
N LEU A 26 4.49 -4.44 13.44
CA LEU A 26 4.99 -3.58 12.36
C LEU A 26 5.58 -4.41 11.22
N ILE A 27 6.26 -5.52 11.53
CA ILE A 27 6.75 -6.47 10.52
C ILE A 27 5.57 -7.11 9.77
N GLU A 28 4.53 -7.55 10.50
CA GLU A 28 3.32 -8.12 9.90
C GLU A 28 2.67 -7.13 8.93
N LYS A 29 2.48 -5.89 9.39
CA LYS A 29 1.87 -4.85 8.55
C LYS A 29 2.74 -4.49 7.35
N ASP A 30 4.07 -4.44 7.50
CA ASP A 30 4.99 -4.22 6.37
C ASP A 30 4.89 -5.34 5.32
N LEU A 31 4.73 -6.58 5.76
CA LEU A 31 4.51 -7.70 4.85
C LEU A 31 3.22 -7.53 4.04
N TYR A 32 2.11 -7.20 4.69
CA TYR A 32 0.85 -6.95 3.99
C TYR A 32 0.92 -5.74 3.05
N LEU A 33 1.67 -4.69 3.42
CA LEU A 33 1.97 -3.55 2.55
C LEU A 33 2.71 -3.99 1.29
N ASN A 34 3.74 -4.82 1.44
CA ASN A 34 4.50 -5.34 0.30
C ASN A 34 3.65 -6.25 -0.60
N ILE A 35 2.78 -7.08 -0.01
CA ILE A 35 1.82 -7.90 -0.76
C ILE A 35 0.89 -7.02 -1.60
N LEU A 36 0.34 -5.94 -1.04
CA LEU A 36 -0.49 -4.99 -1.79
C LEU A 36 0.29 -4.31 -2.91
N LEU A 37 1.49 -3.79 -2.61
CA LEU A 37 2.36 -3.15 -3.61
C LEU A 37 2.71 -4.09 -4.77
N SER A 38 2.96 -5.38 -4.48
CA SER A 38 3.31 -6.38 -5.50
C SER A 38 2.14 -6.79 -6.42
N LYS A 39 0.90 -6.55 -6.00
CA LYS A 39 -0.31 -7.05 -6.70
C LYS A 39 -1.14 -5.97 -7.38
N LEU A 40 -0.92 -4.70 -7.05
CA LEU A 40 -1.65 -3.58 -7.64
C LEU A 40 -0.95 -3.11 -8.92
N ASN A 41 -1.70 -2.86 -9.98
CA ASN A 41 -1.16 -2.12 -11.12
C ASN A 41 -1.10 -0.63 -10.76
N LEU A 42 0.12 -0.16 -10.49
CA LEU A 42 0.41 1.20 -10.07
C LEU A 42 1.13 2.04 -11.13
N GLU A 43 1.19 1.60 -12.40
CA GLU A 43 1.96 2.26 -13.48
C GLU A 43 1.63 3.74 -13.67
N ASN A 44 0.38 4.11 -13.41
CA ASN A 44 -0.10 5.48 -13.55
C ASN A 44 0.01 6.32 -12.27
N TYR A 45 0.70 5.81 -11.25
CA TYR A 45 0.77 6.42 -9.92
C TYR A 45 2.22 6.47 -9.43
N VAL A 46 2.62 7.61 -8.90
CA VAL A 46 3.95 7.81 -8.29
C VAL A 46 3.83 7.63 -6.79
N PHE A 47 4.66 6.74 -6.26
CA PHE A 47 4.76 6.48 -4.83
C PHE A 47 5.47 7.62 -4.11
N LYS A 48 4.90 8.09 -3.01
CA LYS A 48 5.40 9.24 -2.23
C LYS A 48 5.18 9.04 -0.72
N GLY A 49 5.44 10.07 0.05
CA GLY A 49 5.21 10.08 1.50
C GLY A 49 6.23 9.28 2.30
N GLY A 50 5.91 9.03 3.57
CA GLY A 50 6.84 8.45 4.54
C GLY A 50 7.30 7.04 4.19
N THR A 51 6.41 6.22 3.63
CA THR A 51 6.70 4.83 3.30
C THR A 51 7.59 4.72 2.07
N CYS A 52 7.40 5.60 1.07
CA CYS A 52 8.34 5.73 -0.05
C CYS A 52 9.74 6.14 0.44
N LEU A 53 9.84 7.13 1.32
CA LEU A 53 11.13 7.53 1.90
C LEU A 53 11.81 6.37 2.65
N ALA A 54 11.08 5.68 3.52
CA ALA A 54 11.60 4.56 4.30
C ALA A 54 12.09 3.41 3.41
N LYS A 55 11.30 3.00 2.42
CA LYS A 55 11.58 1.83 1.56
C LYS A 55 12.50 2.11 0.39
N VAL A 56 12.62 3.35 -0.08
CA VAL A 56 13.38 3.64 -1.32
C VAL A 56 14.69 4.39 -1.03
N TYR A 57 14.71 5.24 -0.02
CA TYR A 57 15.82 6.19 0.17
C TYR A 57 16.56 6.00 1.50
N LEU A 58 15.91 5.47 2.53
CA LEU A 58 16.42 5.47 3.90
C LEU A 58 16.67 4.07 4.47
N ASN A 59 16.67 3.02 3.64
CA ASN A 59 16.99 1.64 4.04
C ASN A 59 16.29 1.23 5.35
N TYR A 60 14.97 1.44 5.43
CA TYR A 60 14.15 1.12 6.61
C TYR A 60 14.57 1.79 7.93
N PHE A 61 15.09 3.03 7.87
CA PHE A 61 15.37 3.84 9.08
C PHE A 61 14.20 3.89 10.08
N ARG A 62 12.95 3.82 9.60
CA ARG A 62 11.75 3.67 10.44
C ARG A 62 10.67 2.88 9.71
N PHE A 63 9.73 2.33 10.47
CA PHE A 63 8.48 1.81 9.91
C PHE A 63 7.54 2.94 9.49
N SER A 64 6.74 2.65 8.47
CA SER A 64 5.70 3.53 7.95
C SER A 64 4.60 2.67 7.36
N GLU A 65 3.35 2.96 7.71
CA GLU A 65 2.25 2.00 7.62
C GLU A 65 1.23 2.29 6.51
N ASP A 66 1.38 3.43 5.85
CA ASP A 66 0.44 3.95 4.85
C ASP A 66 1.07 3.94 3.45
N LEU A 67 0.28 3.78 2.40
CA LEU A 67 0.73 3.94 1.02
C LEU A 67 0.13 5.21 0.42
N ASP A 68 0.98 6.21 0.16
CA ASP A 68 0.58 7.46 -0.47
C ASP A 68 1.06 7.52 -1.92
N PHE A 69 0.14 7.83 -2.83
CA PHE A 69 0.45 7.98 -4.24
C PHE A 69 -0.11 9.29 -4.81
N THR A 70 0.44 9.67 -5.95
CA THR A 70 -0.09 10.74 -6.78
C THR A 70 -0.23 10.27 -8.22
N PHE A 71 -1.26 10.72 -8.94
CA PHE A 71 -1.46 10.36 -10.34
C PHE A 71 -0.39 11.00 -11.23
N THR A 72 0.18 10.26 -12.18
CA THR A 72 1.33 10.74 -12.99
C THR A 72 0.95 11.78 -14.04
N ASN A 73 -0.13 11.55 -14.78
CA ASN A 73 -0.47 12.35 -15.96
C ASN A 73 -1.25 13.62 -15.58
N GLN A 74 -0.56 14.60 -14.99
CA GLN A 74 -1.16 15.88 -14.60
C GLN A 74 -1.60 16.74 -15.79
N GLU A 75 -1.01 16.52 -16.98
CA GLU A 75 -1.38 17.20 -18.23
C GLU A 75 -2.80 16.86 -18.69
N LEU A 76 -3.31 15.68 -18.31
CA LEU A 76 -4.69 15.25 -18.58
C LEU A 76 -5.75 16.25 -18.08
N TRP A 77 -5.41 17.06 -17.07
CA TRP A 77 -6.34 17.99 -16.44
C TRP A 77 -6.45 19.33 -17.18
N LYS A 78 -5.51 19.65 -18.08
CA LYS A 78 -5.52 20.93 -18.81
C LYS A 78 -6.77 21.04 -19.69
N GLY A 79 -7.45 22.18 -19.58
CA GLY A 79 -8.67 22.46 -20.33
C GLY A 79 -9.91 21.69 -19.88
N LYS A 80 -9.83 20.84 -18.85
CA LYS A 80 -10.99 20.09 -18.31
C LYS A 80 -11.71 20.88 -17.22
N SER A 81 -13.03 20.83 -17.25
CA SER A 81 -13.87 21.28 -16.15
C SER A 81 -13.74 20.37 -14.92
N THR A 82 -14.16 20.88 -13.76
CA THR A 82 -14.20 20.09 -12.52
C THR A 82 -15.01 18.80 -12.66
N ASN A 83 -16.10 18.81 -13.44
CA ASN A 83 -16.96 17.64 -13.64
C ASN A 83 -16.29 16.57 -14.51
N GLU A 84 -15.55 16.97 -15.55
CA GLU A 84 -14.77 16.06 -16.38
C GLU A 84 -13.63 15.42 -15.59
N ILE A 85 -12.90 16.21 -14.81
CA ILE A 85 -11.86 15.70 -13.89
C ILE A 85 -12.47 14.69 -12.93
N LYS A 86 -13.58 15.04 -12.27
CA LYS A 86 -14.28 14.14 -11.34
C LYS A 86 -14.69 12.82 -11.98
N LYS A 87 -15.13 12.84 -13.25
CA LYS A 87 -15.48 11.62 -14.01
C LYS A 87 -14.27 10.72 -14.22
N VAL A 88 -13.16 11.28 -14.70
CA VAL A 88 -11.92 10.52 -14.91
C VAL A 88 -11.37 9.96 -13.59
N CYS A 89 -11.37 10.76 -12.51
CA CYS A 89 -10.95 10.27 -11.20
C CYS A 89 -11.87 9.14 -10.72
N LYS A 90 -13.19 9.25 -10.94
CA LYS A 90 -14.14 8.19 -10.59
C LYS A 90 -13.79 6.87 -11.28
N GLU A 91 -13.52 6.88 -12.58
CA GLU A 91 -13.14 5.70 -13.37
C GLU A 91 -11.85 5.04 -12.85
N LYS A 92 -10.85 5.87 -12.50
CA LYS A 92 -9.60 5.38 -11.91
C LYS A 92 -9.79 4.79 -10.51
N ILE A 93 -10.64 5.42 -9.69
CA ILE A 93 -11.02 4.92 -8.37
C ILE A 93 -11.76 3.59 -8.50
N ASP A 94 -12.67 3.47 -9.46
CA ASP A 94 -13.40 2.22 -9.75
C ASP A 94 -12.43 1.09 -10.11
N SER A 95 -11.56 1.33 -11.09
CA SER A 95 -10.57 0.33 -11.52
C SER A 95 -9.63 -0.10 -10.39
N LEU A 96 -9.12 0.84 -9.58
CA LEU A 96 -8.21 0.49 -8.49
C LEU A 96 -8.93 -0.20 -7.32
N GLY A 97 -10.15 0.25 -6.99
CA GLY A 97 -10.98 -0.37 -5.95
C GLY A 97 -11.32 -1.83 -6.27
N GLU A 98 -11.71 -2.10 -7.51
CA GLU A 98 -11.97 -3.46 -8.00
C GLU A 98 -10.71 -4.34 -7.99
N GLN A 99 -9.53 -3.77 -8.28
CA GLN A 99 -8.26 -4.49 -8.16
C GLN A 99 -7.98 -4.88 -6.70
N ILE A 100 -8.13 -3.94 -5.76
CA ILE A 100 -7.90 -4.18 -4.33
C ILE A 100 -8.82 -5.29 -3.81
N GLU A 101 -10.11 -5.27 -4.18
CA GLU A 101 -11.10 -6.26 -3.76
C GLU A 101 -10.72 -7.68 -4.20
N LYS A 102 -10.06 -7.83 -5.36
CA LYS A 102 -9.61 -9.13 -5.89
C LYS A 102 -8.37 -9.70 -5.20
N ILE A 103 -7.59 -8.90 -4.48
CA ILE A 103 -6.36 -9.36 -3.79
C ILE A 103 -6.71 -10.35 -2.65
N GLY A 104 -7.93 -10.22 -2.11
CA GLY A 104 -8.49 -11.12 -1.10
C GLY A 104 -8.03 -10.83 0.32
N PHE A 105 -7.89 -9.53 0.64
CA PHE A 105 -7.95 -8.98 2.00
C PHE A 105 -9.43 -8.76 2.42
N GLU A 106 -9.68 -8.34 3.66
CA GLU A 106 -11.00 -7.87 4.09
C GLU A 106 -11.23 -6.46 3.53
N PHE A 107 -11.65 -6.40 2.28
CA PHE A 107 -11.97 -5.14 1.61
C PHE A 107 -13.19 -5.34 0.73
N LYS A 108 -14.17 -4.46 0.88
CA LYS A 108 -15.32 -4.35 -0.02
C LYS A 108 -15.25 -3.01 -0.72
N PHE A 109 -15.30 -3.02 -2.05
CA PHE A 109 -15.31 -1.79 -2.81
C PHE A 109 -16.71 -1.14 -2.77
N ASP A 110 -16.94 -0.35 -1.72
CA ASP A 110 -18.18 0.41 -1.55
C ASP A 110 -17.88 1.87 -1.20
N LYS A 111 -18.12 2.76 -2.17
CA LYS A 111 -17.88 4.21 -2.02
C LYS A 111 -18.78 4.88 -0.98
N LYS A 112 -19.83 4.21 -0.52
CA LYS A 112 -20.73 4.71 0.54
C LYS A 112 -20.30 4.25 1.92
N ASP A 113 -19.40 3.27 2.01
CA ASP A 113 -18.92 2.74 3.27
C ASP A 113 -17.54 3.31 3.61
N ALA A 114 -17.53 4.29 4.53
CA ALA A 114 -16.31 4.93 5.02
C ALA A 114 -15.38 3.98 5.81
N LYS A 115 -15.84 2.75 6.14
CA LYS A 115 -14.97 1.68 6.62
C LYS A 115 -13.92 1.33 5.58
N TYR A 116 -14.28 1.31 4.29
CA TYR A 116 -13.40 0.87 3.20
C TYR A 116 -12.97 2.00 2.27
N VAL A 117 -13.86 2.93 1.94
CA VAL A 117 -13.58 3.96 0.93
C VAL A 117 -13.98 5.34 1.43
N ILE A 118 -13.04 6.28 1.41
CA ILE A 118 -13.30 7.69 1.71
C ILE A 118 -12.94 8.51 0.48
N LEU A 119 -13.92 9.24 -0.04
CA LEU A 119 -13.73 10.17 -1.16
C LEU A 119 -13.55 11.58 -0.61
N GLY A 120 -12.54 12.28 -1.11
CA GLY A 120 -12.24 13.67 -0.77
C GLY A 120 -12.12 14.54 -2.03
N SER A 121 -12.20 15.85 -1.83
CA SER A 121 -11.89 16.85 -2.87
C SER A 121 -12.64 16.61 -4.19
N ASN A 122 -13.94 16.31 -4.15
CA ASN A 122 -14.73 15.98 -5.34
C ASN A 122 -14.13 14.83 -6.17
N ASN A 123 -13.77 13.72 -5.53
CA ASN A 123 -13.08 12.54 -6.07
C ASN A 123 -11.63 12.77 -6.48
N LYS A 124 -11.05 13.95 -6.24
CA LYS A 124 -9.63 14.20 -6.52
C LYS A 124 -8.70 13.60 -5.47
N LEU A 125 -9.26 13.15 -4.34
CA LEU A 125 -8.58 12.37 -3.33
C LEU A 125 -9.42 11.12 -3.04
N VAL A 126 -8.78 9.96 -2.94
CA VAL A 126 -9.42 8.76 -2.40
C VAL A 126 -8.51 8.13 -1.36
N THR A 127 -9.13 7.57 -0.33
CA THR A 127 -8.47 6.72 0.66
C THR A 127 -9.19 5.38 0.70
N PHE A 128 -8.47 4.32 0.38
CA PHE A 128 -8.88 2.94 0.60
C PHE A 128 -8.32 2.45 1.93
N LYS A 129 -9.16 1.82 2.74
CA LYS A 129 -8.77 1.14 3.99
C LYS A 129 -8.93 -0.35 3.78
N VAL A 130 -7.83 -1.03 3.54
CA VAL A 130 -7.77 -2.47 3.30
C VAL A 130 -7.63 -3.18 4.63
N HIS A 131 -8.70 -3.79 5.13
CA HIS A 131 -8.69 -4.42 6.47
C HIS A 131 -8.08 -5.82 6.41
N TYR A 132 -7.55 -6.23 7.55
CA TYR A 132 -7.08 -7.57 7.82
C TYR A 132 -7.21 -7.86 9.31
N THR A 133 -7.29 -9.14 9.66
CA THR A 133 -7.16 -9.58 11.05
C THR A 133 -5.71 -9.96 11.28
N SER A 134 -5.05 -9.34 12.27
CA SER A 134 -3.68 -9.69 12.63
C SER A 134 -3.61 -11.17 13.00
N VAL A 135 -2.61 -11.88 12.47
CA VAL A 135 -2.35 -13.28 12.84
C VAL A 135 -1.66 -13.38 14.21
N LEU A 136 -1.04 -12.30 14.67
CA LEU A 136 -0.36 -12.22 15.96
C LEU A 136 -1.34 -11.97 17.11
N THR A 137 -2.21 -10.97 16.95
CA THR A 137 -3.11 -10.50 18.03
C THR A 137 -4.56 -10.94 17.86
N GLY A 138 -4.95 -11.36 16.65
CA GLY A 138 -6.35 -11.62 16.32
C GLY A 138 -7.23 -10.37 16.21
N THR A 139 -6.65 -9.16 16.35
CA THR A 139 -7.41 -7.91 16.28
C THR A 139 -7.50 -7.40 14.84
N PRO A 140 -8.61 -6.70 14.48
CA PRO A 140 -8.70 -6.04 13.18
C PRO A 140 -7.72 -4.87 13.09
N SER A 141 -7.12 -4.71 11.91
CA SER A 141 -6.28 -3.58 11.53
C SER A 141 -6.49 -3.29 10.04
N PHE A 142 -5.89 -2.22 9.52
CA PHE A 142 -5.98 -1.88 8.11
C PHE A 142 -4.73 -1.20 7.57
N ILE A 143 -4.55 -1.33 6.26
CA ILE A 143 -3.59 -0.54 5.47
C ILE A 143 -4.34 0.57 4.76
N LYS A 144 -3.83 1.79 4.88
CA LYS A 144 -4.35 2.94 4.16
C LYS A 144 -3.65 3.08 2.82
N ILE A 145 -4.40 3.11 1.73
CA ILE A 145 -3.90 3.47 0.40
C ILE A 145 -4.57 4.78 0.00
N GLN A 146 -3.79 5.84 -0.16
CA GLN A 146 -4.29 7.16 -0.49
C GLN A 146 -3.77 7.60 -1.85
N ILE A 147 -4.66 8.06 -2.72
CA ILE A 147 -4.32 8.57 -4.05
C ILE A 147 -4.77 10.02 -4.16
N ASN A 148 -3.82 10.92 -4.42
CA ASN A 148 -4.12 12.27 -4.87
C ASN A 148 -4.06 12.33 -6.40
N PHE A 149 -5.17 12.69 -7.05
CA PHE A 149 -5.23 12.81 -8.51
C PHE A 149 -4.76 14.18 -9.00
N LEU A 150 -4.89 15.22 -8.18
CA LEU A 150 -4.56 16.60 -8.54
C LEU A 150 -3.45 17.13 -7.64
N GLU A 151 -2.22 17.06 -8.14
CA GLU A 151 -1.04 17.51 -7.39
C GLU A 151 0.03 18.00 -8.36
N LYS A 152 0.66 19.12 -8.02
CA LYS A 152 1.73 19.67 -8.85
C LYS A 152 3.01 18.84 -8.67
N ILE A 153 3.36 18.08 -9.70
CA ILE A 153 4.64 17.37 -9.77
C ILE A 153 5.68 18.33 -10.36
N ILE A 154 6.58 18.84 -9.52
CA ILE A 154 7.61 19.82 -9.92
C ILE A 154 8.87 19.12 -10.43
N PHE A 155 9.23 18.00 -9.80
CA PHE A 155 10.40 17.21 -10.16
C PHE A 155 9.96 15.93 -10.89
N PRO A 156 10.73 15.49 -11.90
CA PRO A 156 10.45 14.22 -12.55
C PRO A 156 10.53 13.09 -11.52
N TYR A 157 9.57 12.16 -11.57
CA TYR A 157 9.63 10.96 -10.76
C TYR A 157 10.75 10.04 -11.24
N GLN A 158 11.23 9.18 -10.35
CA GLN A 158 12.30 8.23 -10.64
C GLN A 158 11.79 6.81 -10.46
N ILE A 159 12.19 5.92 -11.37
CA ILE A 159 12.00 4.48 -11.19
C ILE A 159 13.11 4.00 -10.26
N LYS A 160 12.72 3.40 -9.13
CA LYS A 160 13.65 2.82 -8.16
C LYS A 160 13.09 1.52 -7.63
N GLU A 161 13.99 0.62 -7.25
CA GLU A 161 13.63 -0.61 -6.56
C GLU A 161 13.18 -0.31 -5.12
N LEU A 162 12.15 -1.03 -4.67
CA LEU A 162 11.76 -1.02 -3.27
C LEU A 162 12.75 -1.89 -2.49
N ILE A 163 13.39 -1.31 -1.49
CA ILE A 163 14.18 -2.09 -0.54
C ILE A 163 13.19 -2.96 0.24
N SER A 164 13.56 -4.21 0.50
CA SER A 164 12.84 -5.13 1.39
C SER A 164 13.45 -5.08 2.79
N LEU A 165 12.60 -5.17 3.81
CA LEU A 165 13.02 -5.29 5.21
C LEU A 165 13.92 -6.52 5.40
N ILE A 166 13.54 -7.59 4.72
CA ILE A 166 14.19 -8.88 4.71
C ILE A 166 15.19 -8.89 3.55
N LYS A 167 16.48 -8.99 3.87
CA LYS A 167 17.53 -9.09 2.86
C LYS A 167 17.89 -10.56 2.66
N PRO A 168 17.87 -11.11 1.43
CA PRO A 168 18.15 -12.52 1.18
C PRO A 168 19.41 -13.09 1.87
N PRO A 169 20.54 -12.36 1.99
CA PRO A 169 21.73 -12.86 2.69
C PRO A 169 21.54 -13.16 4.18
N GLN A 170 20.44 -12.71 4.81
CA GLN A 170 20.13 -12.96 6.22
C GLN A 170 19.45 -14.33 6.45
N PHE A 171 19.04 -15.00 5.37
CA PHE A 171 18.26 -16.22 5.40
C PHE A 171 18.95 -17.31 4.56
N THR A 172 18.94 -18.53 5.07
CA THR A 172 19.61 -19.71 4.51
C THR A 172 18.57 -20.77 4.11
N GLU A 173 18.99 -21.85 3.44
CA GLU A 173 18.08 -22.97 3.10
C GLU A 173 17.45 -23.62 4.35
N GLU A 174 18.13 -23.55 5.50
CA GLU A 174 17.63 -24.04 6.79
C GLU A 174 16.45 -23.23 7.32
N ASP A 175 16.27 -21.99 6.83
CA ASP A 175 15.22 -21.06 7.27
C ASP A 175 13.91 -21.23 6.45
N GLN A 176 13.81 -22.21 5.54
CA GLN A 176 12.60 -22.48 4.75
C GLN A 176 11.47 -23.14 5.58
N ILE A 177 10.23 -22.63 5.47
CA ILE A 177 9.04 -23.02 6.26
C ILE A 177 7.91 -23.64 5.40
#